data_AF-A0A3S4LKW3-F1
#
_entry.id   AF-A0A3S4LKW3-F1
#
_cell.length_a   1.000
_cell.length_b   1.000
_cell.length_c   1.000
_cell.angle_alpha   90.00
_cell.angle_beta   90.00
_cell.angle_gamma   90.00
#
_symmetry.space_group_name_H-M   'P 1'
#
loop_
_entity.id
_entity.type
_entity.pdbx_description
1 polymer ?
#
loop_
_entity_poly.entity_id
_entity_poly.type
_entity_poly.pdbx_seq_one_letter_code
_entity_poly.pdbx_strand_id
1 'polypeptide(L)'
;MSERTIASVLEAVRRQALPADDREFCVALHDYVRDRVRFGFTAGFERVTPEQTLALGRGHCNAQADLLCALLRGAGFEASLRFVALDKRILRHAVPAPVLFCLPSRLFHAVTQLKLGGLRCNIDSYIFDRSGFRQQRARLQAAGGSAASGWDAARSANGAAAATRFPRPSPAISSPTTSNSPRWPKPWPAAPATTLCSASISTSGWPACRRRCAAPASAI
;
A
#
# COMPACT_ATOMS: atom_id res chain seq x y z
N MET A 1 0.88 -22.40 15.22
CA MET A 1 0.14 -21.38 14.45
C MET A 1 0.19 -21.80 13.00
N SER A 2 -0.95 -21.97 12.31
CA SER A 2 -0.94 -22.36 10.90
C SER A 2 -0.27 -21.27 10.06
N GLU A 3 0.74 -21.64 9.28
CA GLU A 3 1.40 -20.74 8.36
C GLU A 3 0.40 -20.28 7.30
N ARG A 4 0.27 -18.96 7.10
CA ARG A 4 -0.66 -18.40 6.10
C ARG A 4 0.07 -18.29 4.77
N THR A 5 -0.39 -19.03 3.79
CA THR A 5 0.06 -18.91 2.39
C THR A 5 -0.91 -18.06 1.59
N ILE A 6 -0.47 -17.52 0.45
CA ILE A 6 -1.34 -16.79 -0.49
C ILE A 6 -2.58 -17.63 -0.87
N ALA A 7 -2.39 -18.90 -1.25
CA ALA A 7 -3.49 -19.80 -1.57
C ALA A 7 -4.49 -19.96 -0.41
N SER A 8 -3.99 -20.17 0.82
CA SER A 8 -4.86 -20.30 2.00
C SER A 8 -5.69 -19.04 2.27
N VAL A 9 -5.13 -17.85 1.98
CA VAL A 9 -5.83 -16.57 2.10
C VAL A 9 -6.90 -16.44 1.04
N LEU A 10 -6.60 -16.77 -0.23
CA LEU A 10 -7.57 -16.71 -1.31
C LEU A 10 -8.80 -17.56 -1.02
N GLU A 11 -8.59 -18.80 -0.57
CA GLU A 11 -9.68 -19.66 -0.16
C GLU A 11 -10.46 -19.10 1.03
N ALA A 12 -9.77 -18.61 2.05
CA ALA A 12 -10.41 -18.05 3.24
C ALA A 12 -11.26 -16.83 2.90
N VAL A 13 -10.75 -15.91 2.06
CA VAL A 13 -11.49 -14.73 1.61
C VAL A 13 -12.69 -15.15 0.77
N ARG A 14 -12.54 -16.09 -0.16
CA ARG A 14 -13.65 -16.57 -0.99
C ARG A 14 -14.76 -17.21 -0.14
N ARG A 15 -14.40 -18.00 0.88
CA ARG A 15 -15.36 -18.61 1.82
C ARG A 15 -16.06 -17.58 2.73
N GLN A 16 -15.35 -16.56 3.19
CA GLN A 16 -15.89 -15.58 4.14
C GLN A 16 -16.71 -14.48 3.48
N ALA A 17 -16.26 -13.99 2.32
CA ALA A 17 -16.91 -12.87 1.64
C ALA A 17 -18.04 -13.31 0.70
N LEU A 18 -17.99 -14.55 0.18
CA LEU A 18 -18.95 -15.07 -0.81
C LEU A 18 -19.25 -14.07 -1.93
N PRO A 19 -18.21 -13.58 -2.63
CA PRO A 19 -18.36 -12.50 -3.61
C PRO A 19 -19.27 -12.94 -4.75
N ALA A 20 -20.24 -12.10 -5.12
CA ALA A 20 -21.17 -12.37 -6.21
C ALA A 20 -20.51 -12.22 -7.59
N ASP A 21 -19.47 -11.38 -7.68
CA ASP A 21 -18.73 -11.12 -8.91
C ASP A 21 -17.22 -10.87 -8.68
N ASP A 22 -16.48 -10.70 -9.78
CA ASP A 22 -15.05 -10.43 -9.76
C ASP A 22 -14.69 -9.14 -9.02
N ARG A 23 -15.53 -8.10 -9.11
CA ARG A 23 -15.30 -6.82 -8.46
C ARG A 23 -15.39 -6.98 -6.95
N GLU A 24 -16.44 -7.63 -6.46
CA GLU A 24 -16.61 -7.93 -5.05
C GLU A 24 -15.47 -8.80 -4.52
N PHE A 25 -14.99 -9.77 -5.31
CA PHE A 25 -13.87 -10.59 -4.89
C PHE A 25 -12.59 -9.77 -4.75
N CYS A 26 -12.29 -8.90 -5.72
CA CYS A 26 -11.14 -8.03 -5.64
C CYS A 26 -11.23 -7.02 -4.46
N VAL A 27 -12.43 -6.49 -4.17
CA VAL A 27 -12.67 -5.65 -2.99
C VAL A 27 -12.43 -6.43 -1.70
N ALA A 28 -12.87 -7.68 -1.62
CA ALA A 28 -12.65 -8.53 -0.46
C ALA A 28 -11.16 -8.82 -0.22
N LEU A 29 -10.37 -9.01 -1.28
CA LEU A 29 -8.91 -9.16 -1.18
C LEU A 29 -8.23 -7.86 -0.72
N HIS A 30 -8.66 -6.71 -1.24
CA HIS A 30 -8.22 -5.40 -0.74
C HIS A 30 -8.51 -5.24 0.75
N ASP A 31 -9.75 -5.53 1.16
CA ASP A 31 -10.19 -5.39 2.55
C ASP A 31 -9.45 -6.35 3.49
N TYR A 32 -9.12 -7.56 3.01
CA TYR A 32 -8.26 -8.48 3.74
C TYR A 32 -6.88 -7.85 4.02
N VAL A 33 -6.21 -7.30 3.01
CA VAL A 33 -4.89 -6.66 3.21
C VAL A 33 -5.00 -5.48 4.16
N ARG A 34 -5.98 -4.59 3.95
CA ARG A 34 -6.25 -3.43 4.82
C ARG A 34 -6.42 -3.83 6.28
N ASP A 35 -7.21 -4.87 6.53
CA ASP A 35 -7.65 -5.22 7.88
C ASP A 35 -6.69 -6.17 8.61
N ARG A 36 -5.93 -6.98 7.86
CA ARG A 36 -5.03 -8.00 8.43
C ARG A 36 -3.56 -7.61 8.42
N VAL A 37 -3.16 -6.64 7.60
CA VAL A 37 -1.77 -6.19 7.48
C VAL A 37 -1.67 -4.75 7.96
N ARG A 38 -1.01 -4.55 9.10
CA ARG A 38 -0.82 -3.22 9.67
C ARG A 38 0.22 -2.43 8.88
N PHE A 39 -0.07 -1.16 8.61
CA PHE A 39 0.92 -0.27 8.02
C PHE A 39 2.14 -0.10 8.94
N GLY A 40 3.33 -0.28 8.39
CA GLY A 40 4.58 0.04 9.08
C GLY A 40 5.79 -0.67 8.51
N PHE A 41 6.98 -0.16 8.86
CA PHE A 41 8.24 -0.70 8.34
C PHE A 41 8.59 -2.04 8.97
N THR A 42 9.20 -2.90 8.16
CA THR A 42 9.74 -4.22 8.51
C THR A 42 11.27 -4.15 8.46
N ALA A 43 11.96 -5.06 9.15
CA ALA A 43 13.43 -5.09 9.15
C ALA A 43 14.02 -5.37 7.75
N GLY A 44 13.31 -6.13 6.91
CA GLY A 44 13.71 -6.41 5.53
C GLY A 44 13.46 -5.25 4.56
N PHE A 45 12.66 -4.25 4.95
CA PHE A 45 12.30 -3.08 4.12
C PHE A 45 11.88 -3.51 2.69
N GLU A 46 12.59 -3.08 1.64
CA GLU A 46 12.29 -3.42 0.24
C GLU A 46 12.54 -4.89 -0.16
N ARG A 47 13.13 -5.72 0.70
CA ARG A 47 13.43 -7.13 0.38
C ARG A 47 12.32 -8.09 0.82
N VAL A 48 11.28 -7.60 1.49
CA VAL A 48 10.23 -8.45 2.04
C VAL A 48 9.31 -8.96 0.93
N THR A 49 9.12 -10.28 0.86
CA THR A 49 8.22 -10.91 -0.12
C THR A 49 6.74 -10.79 0.30
N PRO A 50 5.78 -11.03 -0.60
CA PRO A 50 4.35 -11.12 -0.26
C PRO A 50 4.08 -12.09 0.89
N GLU A 51 4.67 -13.27 0.87
CA GLU A 51 4.49 -14.32 1.89
C GLU A 51 5.05 -13.86 3.24
N GLN A 52 6.22 -13.22 3.25
CA GLN A 52 6.80 -12.66 4.47
C GLN A 52 5.94 -11.52 5.01
N THR A 53 5.42 -10.64 4.15
CA THR A 53 4.51 -9.56 4.54
C THR A 53 3.24 -10.12 5.18
N LEU A 54 2.68 -11.17 4.59
CA LEU A 54 1.51 -11.88 5.10
C LEU A 54 1.78 -12.55 6.45
N ALA A 55 2.93 -13.21 6.60
CA ALA A 55 3.35 -13.85 7.85
C ALA A 55 3.57 -12.83 8.99
N LEU A 56 4.20 -11.70 8.67
CA LEU A 56 4.45 -10.63 9.63
C LEU A 56 3.18 -9.86 10.03
N GLY A 57 2.15 -9.87 9.16
CA GLY A 57 0.95 -9.05 9.35
C GLY A 57 1.28 -7.55 9.38
N ARG A 58 2.40 -7.15 8.77
CA ARG A 58 2.89 -5.78 8.75
C ARG A 58 3.66 -5.50 7.46
N GLY A 59 3.44 -4.33 6.88
CA GLY A 59 4.18 -3.88 5.70
C GLY A 59 4.03 -2.37 5.48
N HIS A 60 5.03 -1.76 4.86
CA HIS A 60 4.91 -0.40 4.33
C HIS A 60 4.24 -0.44 2.94
N CYS A 61 4.13 0.70 2.28
CA CYS A 61 3.41 0.82 1.00
C CYS A 61 3.82 -0.24 -0.03
N ASN A 62 5.12 -0.41 -0.30
CA ASN A 62 5.61 -1.37 -1.30
C ASN A 62 5.27 -2.82 -0.94
N ALA A 63 5.49 -3.21 0.32
CA ALA A 63 5.18 -4.55 0.79
C ALA A 63 3.66 -4.86 0.73
N GLN A 64 2.80 -3.91 1.12
CA GLN A 64 1.35 -4.11 1.05
C GLN A 64 0.84 -4.10 -0.40
N ALA A 65 1.40 -3.24 -1.25
CA ALA A 65 1.08 -3.15 -2.67
C ALA A 65 1.44 -4.45 -3.41
N ASP A 66 2.60 -5.01 -3.08
CA ASP A 66 3.09 -6.26 -3.66
C ASP A 66 2.29 -7.47 -3.15
N LEU A 67 1.94 -7.49 -1.85
CA LEU A 67 1.04 -8.52 -1.32
C LEU A 67 -0.33 -8.50 -1.99
N LEU A 68 -0.95 -7.33 -2.16
CA LEU A 68 -2.23 -7.24 -2.86
C LEU A 68 -2.09 -7.67 -4.33
N CYS A 69 -0.99 -7.30 -4.98
CA CYS A 69 -0.68 -7.73 -6.35
C CYS A 69 -0.58 -9.27 -6.44
N ALA A 70 0.12 -9.91 -5.51
CA ALA A 70 0.27 -11.37 -5.45
C ALA A 70 -1.08 -12.07 -5.21
N LEU A 71 -1.92 -11.53 -4.32
CA LEU A 71 -3.27 -12.05 -4.08
C LEU A 71 -4.15 -11.94 -5.35
N LEU A 72 -4.16 -10.77 -5.99
CA LEU A 72 -4.95 -10.56 -7.22
C LEU A 72 -4.48 -11.48 -8.36
N ARG A 73 -3.16 -11.64 -8.54
CA ARG A 73 -2.60 -12.58 -9.53
C ARG A 73 -2.96 -14.02 -9.21
N GLY A 74 -2.86 -14.42 -7.95
CA GLY A 74 -3.25 -15.77 -7.50
C GLY A 74 -4.74 -16.04 -7.68
N ALA A 75 -5.58 -15.00 -7.68
CA ALA A 75 -7.00 -15.08 -8.01
C ALA A 75 -7.30 -15.05 -9.52
N GLY A 76 -6.29 -14.93 -10.38
CA GLY A 76 -6.43 -14.93 -11.85
C GLY A 76 -6.57 -13.55 -12.50
N PHE A 77 -6.37 -12.46 -11.76
CA PHE A 77 -6.51 -11.10 -12.30
C PHE A 77 -5.18 -10.52 -12.83
N GLU A 78 -5.27 -9.67 -13.86
CA GLU A 78 -4.12 -8.90 -14.37
C GLU A 78 -3.82 -7.75 -13.39
N ALA A 79 -2.86 -7.98 -12.49
CA ALA A 79 -2.37 -6.97 -11.54
C ALA A 79 -0.86 -6.73 -11.69
N SER A 80 -0.41 -5.52 -11.39
CA SER A 80 1.00 -5.14 -11.38
C SER A 80 1.30 -4.11 -10.29
N LEU A 81 2.55 -4.12 -9.83
CA LEU A 81 3.07 -3.09 -8.95
C LEU A 81 3.39 -1.84 -9.80
N ARG A 82 2.92 -0.67 -9.38
CA ARG A 82 3.21 0.60 -10.04
C ARG A 82 3.73 1.60 -9.03
N PHE A 83 4.81 2.29 -9.37
CA PHE A 83 5.35 3.37 -8.57
C PHE A 83 4.82 4.73 -9.08
N VAL A 84 4.42 5.58 -8.14
CA VAL A 84 3.95 6.94 -8.37
C VAL A 84 4.74 7.91 -7.50
N ALA A 85 4.81 9.16 -7.94
CA ALA A 85 5.40 10.24 -7.16
C ALA A 85 4.31 10.95 -6.35
N LEU A 86 4.35 10.83 -5.03
CA LEU A 86 3.47 11.57 -4.12
C LEU A 86 4.11 12.89 -3.72
N ASP A 87 3.32 13.95 -3.72
CA ASP A 87 3.72 15.23 -3.15
C ASP A 87 3.72 15.12 -1.62
N LYS A 88 4.83 15.50 -0.95
CA LYS A 88 4.95 15.36 0.50
C LYS A 88 3.83 16.04 1.30
N ARG A 89 3.14 17.03 0.72
CA ARG A 89 1.99 17.69 1.33
C ARG A 89 0.85 16.72 1.68
N ILE A 90 0.77 15.55 1.03
CA ILE A 90 -0.20 14.50 1.38
C ILE A 90 0.06 13.92 2.79
N LEU A 91 1.31 13.96 3.24
CA LEU A 91 1.71 13.50 4.58
C LEU A 91 1.52 14.58 5.64
N ARG A 92 1.02 15.76 5.27
CA ARG A 92 0.70 16.81 6.25
C ARG A 92 -0.36 16.25 7.19
N HIS A 93 -0.07 16.34 8.49
CA HIS A 93 -0.87 15.75 9.58
C HIS A 93 -0.81 14.23 9.72
N ALA A 94 -0.18 13.50 8.79
CA ALA A 94 0.08 12.07 8.92
C ALA A 94 1.43 11.77 9.59
N VAL A 95 2.41 12.68 9.46
CA VAL A 95 3.73 12.57 10.09
C VAL A 95 4.04 13.83 10.92
N PRO A 96 4.92 13.74 11.94
CA PRO A 96 5.37 14.91 12.69
C PRO A 96 5.96 16.01 11.80
N ALA A 97 5.74 17.28 12.15
CA ALA A 97 6.21 18.41 11.35
C ALA A 97 7.73 18.40 11.05
N PRO A 98 8.62 18.04 12.01
CA PRO A 98 10.05 17.93 11.71
C PRO A 98 10.35 16.87 10.64
N VAL A 99 9.68 15.72 10.70
CA VAL A 99 9.80 14.66 9.69
C VAL A 99 9.35 15.19 8.33
N LEU A 100 8.20 15.86 8.27
CA LEU A 100 7.67 16.44 7.03
C LEU A 100 8.62 17.47 6.40
N PHE A 101 9.31 18.26 7.22
CA PHE A 101 10.29 19.24 6.77
C PHE A 101 11.48 18.56 6.07
N CYS A 102 12.01 17.50 6.67
CA CYS A 102 13.15 16.74 6.16
C CYS A 102 12.83 15.88 4.92
N LEU A 103 11.56 15.59 4.63
CA LEU A 103 11.18 14.79 3.47
C LEU A 103 11.39 15.58 2.14
N PRO A 104 11.82 14.90 1.06
CA PRO A 104 11.89 15.50 -0.27
C PRO A 104 10.52 15.96 -0.75
N SER A 105 10.47 16.91 -1.68
CA SER A 105 9.21 17.46 -2.21
C SER A 105 8.30 16.40 -2.83
N ARG A 106 8.91 15.36 -3.43
CA ARG A 106 8.23 14.19 -3.98
C ARG A 106 8.80 12.90 -3.39
N LEU A 107 7.91 11.98 -3.07
CA LEU A 107 8.21 10.68 -2.48
C LEU A 107 7.79 9.59 -3.45
N PHE A 108 8.60 8.54 -3.56
CA PHE A 108 8.19 7.34 -4.27
C PHE A 108 7.17 6.58 -3.44
N HIS A 109 6.14 6.08 -4.10
CA HIS A 109 5.07 5.34 -3.48
C HIS A 109 4.57 4.24 -4.40
N ALA A 110 4.46 3.03 -3.89
CA ALA A 110 3.89 1.93 -4.65
C ALA A 110 2.36 1.88 -4.49
N VAL A 111 1.70 1.58 -5.60
CA VAL A 111 0.27 1.27 -5.67
C VAL A 111 0.10 -0.05 -6.42
N THR A 112 -1.01 -0.73 -6.16
CA THR A 112 -1.39 -1.92 -6.93
C THR A 112 -2.23 -1.47 -8.11
N GLN A 113 -1.75 -1.70 -9.33
CA GLN A 113 -2.53 -1.49 -10.54
C GLN A 113 -3.26 -2.78 -10.89
N LEU A 114 -4.55 -2.70 -11.15
CA LEU A 114 -5.39 -3.83 -11.52
C LEU A 114 -6.18 -3.50 -12.79
N LYS A 115 -6.29 -4.49 -13.68
CA LYS A 115 -7.22 -4.43 -14.81
C LYS A 115 -8.47 -5.25 -14.52
N LEU A 116 -9.63 -4.60 -14.55
CA LEU A 116 -10.93 -5.21 -14.28
C LEU A 116 -11.97 -4.61 -15.24
N GLY A 117 -12.78 -5.45 -15.90
CA GLY A 117 -13.82 -4.98 -16.83
C GLY A 117 -13.28 -4.10 -17.98
N GLY A 118 -12.07 -4.40 -18.48
CA GLY A 118 -11.41 -3.61 -19.54
C GLY A 118 -10.76 -2.30 -19.07
N LEU A 119 -10.88 -1.96 -17.79
CA LEU A 119 -10.39 -0.70 -17.23
C LEU A 119 -9.19 -0.95 -16.32
N ARG A 120 -8.28 0.02 -16.23
CA ARG A 120 -7.14 -0.01 -15.30
C ARG A 120 -7.38 0.91 -14.12
N CYS A 121 -7.36 0.35 -12.92
CA CYS A 121 -7.52 1.07 -11.66
C CYS A 121 -6.23 0.99 -10.83
N ASN A 122 -5.93 2.05 -10.07
CA ASN A 122 -4.83 2.08 -9.12
C ASN A 122 -5.41 2.04 -7.70
N ILE A 123 -4.96 1.08 -6.91
CA ILE A 123 -5.45 0.80 -5.57
C ILE A 123 -4.34 1.12 -4.58
N ASP A 124 -4.68 1.91 -3.57
CA ASP A 124 -3.75 2.39 -2.55
C ASP A 124 -4.37 2.40 -1.13
N SER A 125 -5.69 2.29 -1.03
CA SER A 125 -6.40 2.50 0.24
C SER A 125 -6.19 1.42 1.30
N TYR A 126 -5.44 0.36 1.01
CA TYR A 126 -5.07 -0.69 1.96
C TYR A 126 -4.07 -0.22 3.02
N ILE A 127 -3.43 0.94 2.83
CA ILE A 127 -2.51 1.52 3.83
C ILE A 127 -3.23 2.10 5.05
N PHE A 128 -4.53 2.40 4.93
CA PHE A 128 -5.30 3.00 6.00
C PHE A 128 -5.84 1.93 6.95
N ASP A 129 -5.90 2.24 8.25
CA ASP A 129 -6.75 1.48 9.15
C ASP A 129 -8.24 1.68 8.81
N ARG A 130 -9.12 0.86 9.41
CA ARG A 130 -10.56 0.93 9.16
C ARG A 130 -11.15 2.32 9.41
N SER A 131 -10.75 2.99 10.48
CA SER A 131 -11.25 4.32 10.83
C SER A 131 -10.81 5.39 9.83
N GLY A 132 -9.52 5.40 9.50
CA GLY A 132 -8.93 6.29 8.51
C GLY A 132 -9.55 6.07 7.15
N PHE A 133 -9.69 4.81 6.72
CA PHE A 133 -10.33 4.46 5.45
C PHE A 133 -11.76 5.00 5.36
N ARG A 134 -12.58 4.77 6.40
CA ARG A 134 -13.96 5.28 6.47
C ARG A 134 -14.00 6.81 6.40
N GLN A 135 -13.14 7.48 7.17
CA GLN A 135 -13.07 8.94 7.18
C GLN A 135 -12.67 9.50 5.82
N GLN A 136 -11.63 8.96 5.18
CA GLN A 136 -11.18 9.41 3.86
C GLN A 136 -12.24 9.16 2.79
N ARG A 137 -12.91 8.01 2.82
CA ARG A 137 -14.00 7.69 1.90
C ARG A 137 -15.16 8.68 2.04
N ALA A 138 -15.59 8.98 3.26
CA ALA A 138 -16.66 9.95 3.52
C ALA A 138 -16.30 11.36 3.02
N ARG A 139 -15.05 11.79 3.22
CA ARG A 139 -14.57 13.09 2.70
C ARG A 139 -14.55 13.13 1.17
N LEU A 140 -14.15 12.03 0.52
CA LEU A 140 -14.15 11.94 -0.94
C LEU A 140 -15.57 12.00 -1.50
N GLN A 141 -16.52 11.31 -0.86
CA GLN A 141 -17.95 11.36 -1.20
C GLN A 141 -18.51 12.76 -1.09
N ALA A 142 -18.25 13.44 0.04
CA ALA A 142 -18.71 14.80 0.27
C ALA A 142 -18.13 15.80 -0.75
N ALA A 143 -16.93 15.54 -1.27
CA ALA A 143 -16.29 16.35 -2.31
C ALA A 143 -16.78 16.03 -3.74
N GLY A 144 -17.79 15.18 -3.91
CA GLY A 144 -18.30 14.77 -5.23
C GLY A 144 -17.40 13.79 -5.98
N GLY A 145 -16.40 13.21 -5.32
CA GLY A 145 -15.57 12.15 -5.89
C GLY A 145 -16.34 10.82 -5.92
N SER A 146 -16.24 10.07 -7.02
CA SER A 146 -16.74 8.70 -7.08
C SER A 146 -15.99 7.83 -6.07
N ALA A 147 -16.75 7.17 -5.20
CA ALA A 147 -16.26 6.71 -3.93
C ALA A 147 -16.52 5.23 -3.68
N ALA A 148 -15.53 4.42 -4.02
CA ALA A 148 -15.21 3.20 -3.28
C ALA A 148 -13.76 2.86 -3.56
N SER A 149 -12.93 2.78 -2.52
CA SER A 149 -11.69 1.96 -2.43
C SER A 149 -10.69 1.94 -3.63
N GLY A 150 -10.75 2.88 -4.57
CA GLY A 150 -10.05 2.80 -5.87
C GLY A 150 -10.79 2.01 -6.97
N TRP A 151 -12.01 1.52 -6.72
CA TRP A 151 -12.78 0.61 -7.60
C TRP A 151 -13.88 1.29 -8.42
N ASP A 152 -14.30 2.50 -8.06
CA ASP A 152 -15.45 3.18 -8.70
C ASP A 152 -15.08 4.11 -9.87
N ALA A 153 -13.80 4.14 -10.28
CA ALA A 153 -13.36 4.91 -11.45
C ALA A 153 -13.69 4.23 -12.80
N ALA A 154 -14.64 3.29 -12.82
CA ALA A 154 -15.03 2.55 -14.02
C ALA A 154 -16.10 3.23 -14.88
N ARG A 155 -16.70 4.33 -14.42
CA ARG A 155 -17.82 4.98 -15.14
C ARG A 155 -17.55 6.37 -15.72
N SER A 156 -16.36 6.96 -15.53
CA SER A 156 -16.08 8.29 -16.09
C SER A 156 -14.97 8.22 -17.12
N ALA A 157 -15.37 8.21 -18.38
CA ALA A 157 -14.51 8.26 -19.55
C ALA A 157 -13.58 9.49 -19.53
N ASN A 158 -12.28 9.26 -19.41
CA ASN A 158 -11.22 9.74 -20.31
C ASN A 158 -9.88 9.34 -19.67
N GLY A 159 -8.93 8.89 -20.49
CA GLY A 159 -7.66 8.32 -20.08
C GLY A 159 -6.73 9.24 -19.29
N ALA A 160 -7.09 9.53 -18.04
CA ALA A 160 -6.24 10.07 -17.01
C ALA A 160 -6.30 9.09 -15.84
N ALA A 161 -5.15 8.54 -15.47
CA ALA A 161 -4.99 7.68 -14.31
C ALA A 161 -5.65 8.35 -13.08
N ALA A 162 -6.86 7.91 -12.74
CA ALA A 162 -7.48 8.22 -11.46
C ALA A 162 -6.74 7.42 -10.38
N ALA A 163 -5.50 7.84 -10.10
CA ALA A 163 -5.03 7.76 -8.73
C ALA A 163 -6.08 8.48 -7.88
N THR A 164 -6.42 7.92 -6.72
CA THR A 164 -7.25 8.57 -5.71
C THR A 164 -6.68 9.98 -5.44
N ARG A 165 -7.14 10.98 -6.19
CA ARG A 165 -6.62 12.34 -6.10
C ARG A 165 -7.40 12.98 -4.97
N PHE A 166 -6.80 12.96 -3.79
CA PHE A 166 -7.30 13.76 -2.67
C PHE A 166 -7.47 15.20 -3.15
N PRO A 167 -8.63 15.84 -2.88
CA PRO A 167 -8.81 17.24 -3.22
C PRO A 167 -7.70 18.06 -2.56
N ARG A 168 -7.14 19.02 -3.31
CA ARG A 168 -6.27 20.03 -2.71
C ARG A 168 -7.08 20.74 -1.61
N PRO A 169 -6.50 21.05 -0.45
CA PRO A 169 -7.16 21.95 0.48
C PRO A 169 -7.40 23.28 -0.24
N SER A 170 -8.65 23.71 -0.35
CA SER A 170 -8.99 25.07 -0.79
C SER A 170 -8.37 26.08 0.19
N PRO A 171 -7.79 27.18 -0.29
CA PRO A 171 -7.50 28.31 0.57
C PRO A 171 -8.84 28.96 0.93
N ALA A 172 -8.96 29.40 2.18
CA ALA A 172 -10.15 30.04 2.77
C ALA A 172 -11.28 29.10 3.22
N ILE A 173 -11.17 28.67 4.48
CA ILE A 173 -12.32 28.72 5.38
C ILE A 173 -11.85 29.52 6.59
N SER A 174 -12.45 30.70 6.77
CA SER A 174 -12.33 31.55 7.94
C SER A 174 -12.63 30.74 9.21
N SER A 175 -11.78 30.90 10.21
CA SER A 175 -11.82 30.19 11.48
C SER A 175 -13.15 30.42 12.21
N PRO A 176 -13.88 29.36 12.65
CA PRO A 176 -14.76 29.50 13.79
C PRO A 176 -13.94 29.26 15.06
N THR A 177 -13.86 30.31 15.87
CA THR A 177 -13.33 30.34 17.23
C THR A 177 -14.19 29.45 18.11
N THR A 178 -13.78 28.22 18.39
CA THR A 178 -14.22 27.50 19.60
C THR A 178 -13.17 26.49 20.02
N SER A 179 -12.69 26.65 21.26
CA SER A 179 -11.72 25.79 21.91
C SER A 179 -12.35 24.44 22.25
N ASN A 180 -12.04 23.42 21.48
CA ASN A 180 -12.00 22.05 22.00
C ASN A 180 -11.14 21.18 21.08
N SER A 181 -9.88 20.97 21.48
CA SER A 181 -8.95 20.11 20.78
C SER A 181 -9.25 18.63 21.10
N PRO A 182 -9.49 17.77 20.09
CA PRO A 182 -9.62 16.33 20.33
C PRO A 182 -8.26 15.75 20.76
N ARG A 183 -8.27 15.05 21.90
CA ARG A 183 -7.09 14.43 22.52
C ARG A 183 -6.78 13.10 21.82
N TRP A 184 -5.74 13.08 20.99
CA TRP A 184 -5.21 11.86 20.37
C TRP A 184 -4.23 11.14 21.31
N PRO A 185 -4.09 9.80 21.22
CA PRO A 185 -3.18 9.04 22.07
C PRO A 185 -1.72 9.44 21.84
N LYS A 186 -0.92 9.37 22.92
CA LYS A 186 0.48 9.80 22.98
C LYS A 186 1.37 9.08 21.94
N PRO A 187 2.44 9.73 21.45
CA PRO A 187 3.39 9.11 20.52
C PRO A 187 4.02 7.84 21.12
N TRP A 188 4.35 6.88 20.24
CA TRP A 188 5.02 5.63 20.59
C TRP A 188 6.25 5.86 21.48
N PRO A 189 6.49 5.01 22.50
CA PRO A 189 7.73 5.08 23.25
C PRO A 189 8.92 4.76 22.34
N ALA A 190 9.98 5.55 22.47
CA ALA A 190 11.24 5.31 21.78
C ALA A 190 11.80 3.93 22.15
N ALA A 191 12.28 3.18 21.16
CA ALA A 191 13.05 1.97 21.41
C ALA A 191 14.35 2.34 22.16
N PRO A 192 14.80 1.53 23.14
CA PRO A 192 16.04 1.81 23.86
C PRO A 192 17.24 1.75 22.92
N ALA A 193 18.16 2.70 23.09
CA ALA A 193 19.38 2.82 22.30
C ALA A 193 20.27 1.58 22.50
N THR A 194 20.44 0.79 21.45
CA THR A 194 21.47 -0.26 21.42
C THR A 194 22.76 0.32 20.87
N THR A 195 23.81 0.16 21.66
CA THR A 195 25.21 0.56 21.45
C THR A 195 25.71 0.23 20.04
N LEU A 196 26.16 1.26 19.32
CA LEU A 196 26.89 1.14 18.05
C LEU A 196 28.26 0.51 18.30
N CYS A 197 28.44 -0.73 17.86
CA CYS A 197 29.77 -1.34 17.73
C CYS A 197 30.35 -0.91 16.38
N SER A 198 31.42 -0.10 16.42
CA SER A 198 32.17 0.34 15.25
C SER A 198 32.82 -0.86 14.55
N ALA A 199 32.41 -1.14 13.32
CA ALA A 199 33.13 -2.02 12.41
C ALA A 199 33.52 -1.21 11.16
N SER A 200 34.83 -1.00 11.01
CA SER A 200 35.50 -0.35 9.89
C SER A 200 35.25 -1.09 8.57
N ILE A 201 34.80 -0.38 7.55
CA ILE A 201 34.62 -0.88 6.19
C ILE A 201 35.98 -0.85 5.48
N SER A 202 36.50 -2.03 5.14
CA SER A 202 37.62 -2.22 4.21
C SER A 202 37.13 -2.08 2.78
N THR A 203 37.72 -1.16 2.02
CA THR A 203 37.47 -0.93 0.59
C THR A 203 38.33 -1.88 -0.25
N SER A 204 37.74 -2.95 -0.78
CA SER A 204 38.31 -3.64 -1.96
C SER A 204 37.32 -4.58 -2.64
N GLY A 205 37.16 -4.41 -3.96
CA GLY A 205 36.84 -5.50 -4.89
C GLY A 205 35.37 -5.75 -5.25
N TRP A 206 34.86 -5.06 -6.28
CA TRP A 206 33.85 -5.64 -7.18
C TRP A 206 34.51 -6.69 -8.09
N PRO A 207 33.78 -7.74 -8.52
CA PRO A 207 33.52 -7.81 -9.96
C PRO A 207 32.13 -8.37 -10.38
N ALA A 208 31.62 -7.71 -11.43
CA ALA A 208 30.91 -8.20 -12.61
C ALA A 208 30.19 -9.57 -12.63
N CYS A 209 28.86 -9.47 -12.76
CA CYS A 209 28.01 -10.12 -13.76
C CYS A 209 28.68 -11.06 -14.79
N ARG A 210 28.35 -12.36 -14.76
CA ARG A 210 28.11 -13.18 -15.97
C ARG A 210 27.01 -14.23 -15.72
N ARG A 211 26.04 -14.22 -16.64
CA ARG A 211 24.97 -15.21 -16.82
C ARG A 211 25.55 -16.54 -17.28
N ARG A 212 24.91 -17.65 -16.91
CA ARG A 212 24.92 -18.87 -17.72
C ARG A 212 23.53 -19.50 -17.64
N CYS A 213 22.79 -19.41 -18.75
CA CYS A 213 21.58 -20.15 -18.99
C CYS A 213 21.96 -21.60 -19.35
N ALA A 214 21.25 -22.58 -18.81
CA ALA A 214 21.25 -23.94 -19.32
C ALA A 214 19.78 -24.40 -19.42
N ALA A 215 19.42 -24.84 -20.62
CA ALA A 215 18.18 -25.54 -20.96
C ALA A 215 18.58 -26.76 -21.83
N PRO A 216 17.71 -27.76 -22.00
CA PRO A 216 18.08 -29.17 -21.89
C PRO A 216 18.55 -29.82 -23.19
N ALA A 217 19.35 -30.88 -23.04
CA ALA A 217 19.68 -31.80 -24.11
C ALA A 217 18.54 -32.81 -24.32
N SER A 218 18.18 -33.04 -25.57
CA SER A 218 17.45 -34.21 -26.03
C SER A 218 18.19 -34.79 -27.22
N ALA A 219 18.00 -36.10 -27.37
CA ALA A 219 18.15 -36.94 -28.55
C ALA A 219 19.36 -37.89 -28.56
N ILE A 220 18.99 -39.17 -28.45
CA ILE A 220 19.44 -40.34 -29.26
C ILE A 220 20.89 -40.75 -29.11
#